data_AF-A0A3B9BTK7-F1
#
_entry.id   AF-A0A3B9BTK7-F1
#
_cell.length_a   1.000
_cell.length_b   1.000
_cell.length_c   1.000
_cell.angle_alpha   90.00
_cell.angle_beta   90.00
_cell.angle_gamma   90.00
#
_symmetry.space_group_name_H-M   'P 1'
#
loop_
_entity.id
_entity.type
_entity.pdbx_description
1 polymer ?
#
loop_
_entity_poly.entity_id
_entity_poly.type
_entity_poly.pdbx_seq_one_letter_code
_entity_poly.pdbx_strand_id
1 'polypeptide(L)'
;MTDATSVSYPVLPLRDIVVFPHMIVPLFVGREKSVRALEAVMADNKEILLSSQIDPSEDEPTNDTIYGTGVLASVLQLLKLPDGTVKVLVEGKERVKITDYLENEEYFEANAKILDETAKDPEAIEALSRAISKEFERYAKLNKNVPEEALSAVTESESPSKLIDTVAG
;
A
#
# COMPACT_ATOMS: atom_id res chain seq x y z
N MET A 1 -31.01 8.00 2.38
CA MET A 1 -30.51 8.06 3.77
C MET A 1 -29.89 6.72 4.10
N THR A 2 -28.59 6.62 3.88
CA THR A 2 -27.73 5.63 4.52
C THR A 2 -26.64 6.51 5.11
N ASP A 3 -26.56 6.55 6.43
CA ASP A 3 -25.54 7.27 7.16
C ASP A 3 -24.21 6.59 6.81
N ALA A 4 -23.51 7.12 5.81
CA ALA A 4 -22.17 6.66 5.49
C ALA A 4 -21.29 7.25 6.58
N THR A 5 -21.10 6.49 7.66
CA THR A 5 -20.07 6.79 8.65
C THR A 5 -18.78 7.01 7.88
N SER A 6 -18.32 8.26 7.79
CA SER A 6 -17.08 8.59 7.12
C SER A 6 -15.96 7.98 7.95
N VAL A 7 -15.42 6.85 7.50
CA VAL A 7 -14.29 6.21 8.14
C VAL A 7 -13.04 6.97 7.70
N SER A 8 -12.42 7.66 8.64
CA SER A 8 -11.12 8.32 8.46
C SER A 8 -9.98 7.40 8.89
N TYR A 9 -8.84 7.58 8.26
CA TYR A 9 -7.64 6.78 8.49
C TYR A 9 -6.43 7.69 8.67
N PRO A 10 -5.53 7.39 9.63
CA PRO A 10 -4.21 7.98 9.65
C PRO A 10 -3.46 7.65 8.35
N VAL A 11 -2.85 8.65 7.74
CA VAL A 11 -2.12 8.54 6.47
C VAL A 11 -0.62 8.52 6.76
N LEU A 12 0.07 7.56 6.17
CA LEU A 12 1.53 7.46 6.17
C LEU A 12 2.07 7.76 4.77
N PRO A 13 2.63 8.96 4.55
CA PRO A 13 3.31 9.29 3.30
C PRO A 13 4.58 8.45 3.14
N LEU A 14 4.68 7.73 2.03
CA LEU A 14 5.83 6.87 1.71
C LEU A 14 6.78 7.57 0.72
N ARG A 15 8.08 7.27 0.86
CA ARG A 15 9.14 7.69 -0.07
C ARG A 15 9.71 6.49 -0.79
N ASP A 16 10.01 6.66 -2.08
CA ASP A 16 10.70 5.67 -2.91
C ASP A 16 10.05 4.28 -2.99
N ILE A 17 8.80 4.14 -2.54
CA ILE A 17 8.07 2.89 -2.56
C ILE A 17 6.58 3.13 -2.75
N VAL A 18 5.95 2.20 -3.48
CA VAL A 18 4.50 2.02 -3.59
C VAL A 18 4.18 0.66 -3.00
N VAL A 19 3.22 0.60 -2.08
CA VAL A 19 2.77 -0.66 -1.49
C VAL A 19 1.52 -1.12 -2.22
N PHE A 20 1.51 -2.38 -2.65
CA PHE A 20 0.35 -3.03 -3.26
C PHE A 20 -0.36 -3.95 -2.25
N PRO A 21 -1.63 -4.32 -2.51
CA PRO A 21 -2.30 -5.38 -1.76
C PRO A 21 -1.46 -6.64 -1.61
N HIS A 22 -1.55 -7.29 -0.46
CA HIS A 22 -0.83 -8.50 -0.06
C HIS A 22 0.69 -8.38 0.09
N MET A 23 1.30 -7.25 -0.29
CA MET A 23 2.72 -7.01 -0.02
C MET A 23 2.95 -6.86 1.49
N ILE A 24 3.94 -7.60 1.99
CA ILE A 24 4.47 -7.43 3.34
C ILE A 24 5.82 -6.75 3.23
N VAL A 25 5.92 -5.51 3.71
CA VAL A 25 7.13 -4.70 3.57
C VAL A 25 7.54 -4.06 4.90
N PRO A 26 8.84 -4.12 5.27
CA PRO A 26 9.35 -3.37 6.40
C PRO A 26 9.55 -1.89 6.00
N LEU A 27 9.03 -0.97 6.81
CA LEU A 27 9.20 0.47 6.65
C LEU A 27 9.96 1.05 7.85
N PHE A 28 10.76 2.08 7.57
CA PHE A 28 11.46 2.86 8.58
C PHE A 28 10.85 4.26 8.64
N VAL A 29 10.34 4.63 9.80
CA VAL A 29 9.59 5.87 10.00
C VAL A 29 10.30 6.72 11.06
N GLY A 30 10.75 7.90 10.67
CA GLY A 30 11.47 8.83 11.55
C GLY A 30 10.79 10.19 11.74
N ARG A 31 9.84 10.57 10.88
CA ARG A 31 9.12 11.84 10.99
C ARG A 31 8.15 11.78 12.16
N GLU A 32 8.15 12.79 13.03
CA GLU A 32 7.35 12.82 14.25
C GLU A 32 5.85 12.60 13.98
N LYS A 33 5.28 13.31 13.00
CA LYS A 33 3.88 13.12 12.57
C LYS A 33 3.59 11.69 12.13
N SER A 34 4.50 11.05 11.41
CA SER A 34 4.34 9.67 10.93
C SER A 34 4.45 8.65 12.07
N VAL A 35 5.31 8.89 13.06
CA VAL A 35 5.40 8.06 14.27
C VAL A 35 4.10 8.15 15.06
N ARG A 36 3.55 9.36 15.25
CA ARG A 36 2.26 9.56 15.92
C ARG A 36 1.10 8.87 15.21
N ALA A 37 1.08 8.89 13.88
CA ALA A 37 0.09 8.15 13.08
C ALA A 37 0.11 6.64 13.39
N LEU A 38 1.31 6.05 13.45
CA LEU A 38 1.48 4.63 13.76
C LEU A 38 1.04 4.28 15.19
N GLU A 39 1.29 5.15 16.15
CA GLU A 39 0.86 4.97 17.54
C GLU A 39 -0.67 5.01 17.67
N ALA A 40 -1.33 5.94 16.97
CA ALA A 40 -2.80 6.03 16.94
C ALA A 40 -3.45 4.77 16.34
N VAL A 41 -2.87 4.25 15.25
CA VAL A 41 -3.33 2.99 14.60
C VAL A 41 -3.25 1.81 15.57
N MET A 42 -2.18 1.72 16.36
CA MET A 42 -1.98 0.62 17.29
C MET A 42 -2.89 0.67 18.53
N ALA A 43 -3.27 1.87 18.98
CA ALA A 43 -4.17 2.05 20.11
C ALA A 43 -5.60 1.58 19.78
N ASP A 44 -6.07 1.87 18.57
CA ASP A 44 -7.45 1.64 18.16
C ASP A 44 -7.65 0.39 17.28
N ASN A 45 -6.58 -0.38 17.05
CA ASN A 45 -6.55 -1.51 16.10
C ASN A 45 -7.17 -1.13 14.73
N LYS A 46 -6.88 0.10 14.30
CA LYS A 46 -7.32 0.66 13.02
C LYS A 46 -6.40 0.20 11.90
N GLU A 47 -6.79 0.48 10.67
CA GLU A 47 -5.92 0.36 9.50
C GLU A 47 -5.17 1.67 9.28
N ILE A 48 -4.02 1.60 8.61
CA ILE A 48 -3.25 2.75 8.18
C ILE A 48 -3.39 2.93 6.67
N LEU A 49 -3.55 4.17 6.21
CA LEU A 49 -3.57 4.47 4.78
C LEU A 49 -2.16 4.80 4.31
N LEU A 50 -1.61 3.97 3.43
CA LEU A 50 -0.30 4.17 2.83
C LEU A 50 -0.46 4.86 1.47
N SER A 51 0.22 5.98 1.26
CA SER A 51 0.26 6.64 -0.04
C SER A 51 1.64 7.24 -0.31
N SER A 52 2.11 7.14 -1.54
CA SER A 52 3.44 7.66 -1.91
C SER A 52 3.41 9.17 -2.10
N GLN A 53 4.55 9.81 -1.83
CA GLN A 53 4.81 11.20 -2.20
C GLN A 53 4.98 11.33 -3.71
N ILE A 54 4.54 12.46 -4.27
CA ILE A 54 4.78 12.83 -5.67
C ILE A 54 6.27 13.10 -5.88
N ASP A 55 6.87 13.92 -5.00
CA ASP A 55 8.31 14.15 -4.95
C ASP A 55 8.91 13.42 -3.73
N PRO A 56 9.68 12.34 -3.91
CA PRO A 56 10.27 11.61 -2.80
C PRO A 56 11.34 12.41 -2.03
N SER A 57 11.89 13.47 -2.63
CA SER A 57 12.90 14.34 -2.01
C SER A 57 12.32 15.36 -1.04
N GLU A 58 11.00 15.55 -1.01
CA GLU A 58 10.32 16.50 -0.14
C GLU A 58 10.31 16.02 1.32
N ASP A 59 10.92 16.79 2.23
CA ASP A 59 11.00 16.51 3.68
C ASP A 59 9.70 16.71 4.43
N GLU A 60 8.91 17.71 4.08
CA GLU A 60 7.65 18.03 4.73
C GLU A 60 6.55 17.91 3.67
N PRO A 61 5.88 16.75 3.54
CA PRO A 61 4.86 16.58 2.53
C PRO A 61 3.64 17.41 2.90
N THR A 62 2.85 17.76 1.91
CA THR A 62 1.55 18.40 2.07
C THR A 62 0.46 17.50 1.49
N ASN A 63 -0.80 17.82 1.77
CA ASN A 63 -1.93 17.06 1.22
C ASN A 63 -1.91 17.00 -0.33
N ASP A 64 -1.40 18.03 -0.98
CA ASP A 64 -1.34 18.14 -2.44
C ASP A 64 -0.11 17.45 -3.06
N THR A 65 0.89 17.09 -2.23
CA THR A 65 2.12 16.41 -2.69
C THR A 65 2.11 14.91 -2.38
N ILE A 66 0.96 14.38 -1.95
CA ILE A 66 0.72 12.95 -1.74
C ILE A 66 -0.24 12.47 -2.84
N TYR A 67 0.01 11.28 -3.40
CA TYR A 67 -0.92 10.72 -4.38
C TYR A 67 -2.30 10.47 -3.76
N GLY A 68 -3.35 10.88 -4.47
CA GLY A 68 -4.75 10.68 -4.03
C GLY A 68 -5.25 9.23 -4.08
N THR A 69 -4.37 8.27 -4.40
CA THR A 69 -4.66 6.83 -4.38
C THR A 69 -3.58 6.15 -3.56
N GLY A 70 -4.00 5.26 -2.67
CA GLY A 70 -3.12 4.53 -1.78
C GLY A 70 -3.66 3.14 -1.48
N VAL A 71 -3.14 2.53 -0.42
CA VAL A 71 -3.53 1.20 0.06
C VAL A 71 -3.82 1.28 1.55
N LEU A 72 -4.95 0.73 1.98
CA LEU A 72 -5.19 0.41 3.38
C LEU A 72 -4.30 -0.76 3.77
N ALA A 73 -3.63 -0.64 4.90
CA ALA A 73 -2.71 -1.65 5.39
C ALA A 73 -2.93 -1.95 6.87
N SER A 74 -2.63 -3.18 7.24
CA SER A 74 -2.57 -3.59 8.64
C SER A 74 -1.14 -3.47 9.15
N VAL A 75 -0.97 -2.99 10.39
CA VAL A 75 0.33 -2.99 11.07
C VAL A 75 0.52 -4.35 11.74
N LEU A 76 1.48 -5.14 11.24
CA LEU A 76 1.78 -6.49 11.76
C LEU A 76 2.73 -6.44 12.95
N GLN A 77 3.71 -5.54 12.93
CA GLN A 77 4.71 -5.42 13.98
C GLN A 77 5.24 -3.99 14.04
N LEU A 78 5.47 -3.48 15.26
CA LEU A 78 6.07 -2.19 15.51
C LEU A 78 7.25 -2.36 16.48
N LEU A 79 8.42 -1.82 16.12
CA LEU A 79 9.62 -1.80 16.95
C LEU A 79 10.20 -0.39 17.00
N LYS A 80 10.19 0.23 18.18
CA LYS A 80 10.89 1.50 18.43
C LYS A 80 12.38 1.23 18.58
N LEU A 81 13.19 1.94 17.81
CA LEU A 81 14.65 1.87 17.87
C LEU A 81 15.19 2.92 18.87
N PRO A 82 16.41 2.72 19.41
CA PRO A 82 16.99 3.62 20.42
C PRO A 82 17.23 5.06 19.91
N ASP A 83 17.30 5.25 18.60
CA ASP A 83 17.47 6.55 17.94
C ASP A 83 16.15 7.33 17.78
N GLY A 84 15.03 6.76 18.23
CA GLY A 84 13.69 7.36 18.12
C GLY A 84 12.96 7.00 16.83
N THR A 85 13.61 6.35 15.87
CA THR A 85 12.93 5.86 14.66
C THR A 85 12.09 4.61 14.97
N VAL A 86 11.06 4.37 14.16
CA VAL A 86 10.19 3.21 14.28
C VAL A 86 10.37 2.34 13.06
N LYS A 87 10.75 1.08 13.30
CA LYS A 87 10.69 0.03 12.29
C LYS A 87 9.33 -0.65 12.38
N VAL A 88 8.56 -0.62 11.30
CA VAL A 88 7.23 -1.22 11.23
C VAL A 88 7.16 -2.26 10.11
N LEU A 89 6.44 -3.34 10.33
CA LEU A 89 6.08 -4.31 9.29
C LEU A 89 4.60 -4.11 8.97
N VAL A 90 4.29 -3.84 7.71
CA VAL A 90 2.92 -3.60 7.25
C VAL A 90 2.52 -4.60 6.18
N GLU A 91 1.23 -4.90 6.10
CA GLU A 91 0.63 -5.71 5.04
C GLU A 91 -0.43 -4.90 4.31
N GLY A 92 -0.25 -4.67 3.01
CA GLY A 92 -1.26 -4.03 2.17
C GLY A 92 -2.52 -4.89 2.06
N LYS A 93 -3.71 -4.27 2.09
CA LYS A 93 -5.01 -4.95 2.03
C LYS A 93 -5.79 -4.56 0.79
N GLU A 94 -6.22 -3.32 0.70
CA GLU A 94 -7.13 -2.87 -0.37
C GLU A 94 -6.70 -1.52 -0.91
N ARG A 95 -6.91 -1.31 -2.22
CA ARG A 95 -6.70 0.00 -2.84
C ARG A 95 -7.81 0.95 -2.43
N VAL A 96 -7.42 2.17 -2.12
CA VAL A 96 -8.35 3.24 -1.77
C VAL A 96 -8.05 4.52 -2.52
N LYS A 97 -9.10 5.28 -2.78
CA LYS A 97 -9.02 6.68 -3.19
C LYS A 97 -9.22 7.58 -1.97
N ILE A 98 -8.26 8.45 -1.73
CA ILE A 98 -8.36 9.52 -0.74
C ILE A 98 -9.41 10.51 -1.27
N THR A 99 -10.44 10.79 -0.46
CA THR A 99 -11.48 11.76 -0.86
C THR A 99 -11.18 13.15 -0.30
N ASP A 100 -10.85 13.22 0.99
CA ASP A 100 -10.66 14.49 1.71
C ASP A 100 -9.70 14.30 2.87
N TYR A 101 -8.81 15.27 3.09
CA TYR A 101 -7.98 15.33 4.29
C TYR A 101 -8.72 16.05 5.42
N LEU A 102 -8.58 15.55 6.63
CA LEU A 102 -9.10 16.14 7.86
C LEU A 102 -8.03 16.99 8.53
N GLU A 103 -8.47 18.06 9.20
CA GLU A 103 -7.59 18.92 9.97
C GLU A 103 -7.16 18.20 11.25
N ASN A 104 -5.88 17.86 11.33
CA ASN A 104 -5.27 17.16 12.45
C ASN A 104 -3.80 17.60 12.60
N GLU A 105 -3.46 18.19 13.75
CA GLU A 105 -2.11 18.71 14.01
C GLU A 105 -1.11 17.59 14.31
N GLU A 106 -1.60 16.44 14.79
CA GLU A 106 -0.77 15.33 15.25
C GLU A 106 -0.20 14.52 14.06
N TYR A 107 -1.04 14.23 13.07
CA TYR A 107 -0.69 13.43 11.89
C TYR A 107 -1.63 13.71 10.72
N PHE A 108 -1.24 13.26 9.52
CA PHE A 108 -2.15 13.29 8.37
C PHE A 108 -3.32 12.34 8.60
N GLU A 109 -4.54 12.81 8.42
CA GLU A 109 -5.74 12.01 8.53
C GLU A 109 -6.63 12.27 7.33
N ALA A 110 -7.22 11.23 6.75
CA ALA A 110 -8.05 11.38 5.56
C ALA A 110 -9.21 10.40 5.52
N ASN A 111 -10.30 10.84 4.89
CA ASN A 111 -11.38 9.96 4.44
C ASN A 111 -10.95 9.23 3.18
N ALA A 112 -11.30 7.96 3.09
CA ALA A 112 -10.96 7.13 1.94
C ALA A 112 -12.11 6.22 1.52
N LYS A 113 -12.16 5.89 0.23
CA LYS A 113 -13.10 4.93 -0.34
C LYS A 113 -12.36 3.81 -1.03
N ILE A 114 -12.79 2.57 -0.75
CA ILE A 114 -12.30 1.38 -1.46
C ILE A 114 -12.54 1.56 -2.96
N LEU A 115 -11.51 1.23 -3.74
CA LEU A 115 -11.59 1.21 -5.20
C LEU A 115 -12.08 -0.17 -5.64
N ASP A 116 -13.31 -0.22 -6.14
CA ASP A 116 -13.89 -1.44 -6.68
C ASP A 116 -13.16 -1.89 -7.95
N GLU A 117 -12.74 -3.15 -7.98
CA GLU A 117 -12.20 -3.78 -9.16
C GLU A 117 -13.33 -4.15 -10.13
N THR A 118 -13.20 -3.80 -11.41
CA THR A 118 -14.22 -4.10 -12.42
C THR A 118 -13.68 -5.05 -13.49
N ALA A 119 -14.36 -6.19 -13.67
CA ALA A 119 -14.03 -7.16 -14.71
C ALA A 119 -14.95 -6.97 -15.93
N LYS A 120 -14.66 -5.95 -16.75
CA LYS A 120 -15.50 -5.59 -17.90
C LYS A 120 -15.41 -6.57 -19.07
N ASP A 121 -14.27 -7.25 -19.23
CA ASP A 121 -14.02 -8.21 -20.30
C ASP A 121 -13.26 -9.43 -19.75
N PRO A 122 -13.98 -10.46 -19.27
CA PRO A 122 -13.37 -11.63 -18.65
C PRO A 122 -12.43 -12.41 -19.59
N GLU A 123 -12.77 -12.52 -20.88
CA GLU A 123 -11.95 -13.24 -21.85
C GLU A 123 -10.62 -12.52 -22.10
N ALA A 124 -10.67 -11.19 -22.25
CA ALA A 124 -9.45 -10.39 -22.39
C ALA A 124 -8.60 -10.43 -21.12
N ILE A 125 -9.22 -10.34 -19.94
CA ILE A 125 -8.52 -10.43 -18.65
C ILE A 125 -7.80 -11.78 -18.53
N GLU A 126 -8.46 -12.89 -18.85
CA GLU A 126 -7.86 -14.22 -18.80
C GLU A 126 -6.68 -14.36 -19.79
N ALA A 127 -6.85 -13.84 -21.01
CA ALA A 127 -5.80 -13.84 -22.01
C ALA A 127 -4.57 -13.00 -21.58
N LEU A 128 -4.81 -11.82 -21.00
CA LEU A 128 -3.76 -10.94 -20.49
C LEU A 128 -3.04 -11.54 -19.28
N SER A 129 -3.77 -12.14 -18.33
CA SER A 129 -3.17 -12.82 -17.17
C SER A 129 -2.18 -13.90 -17.61
N ARG A 130 -2.58 -14.75 -18.58
CA ARG A 130 -1.66 -15.77 -19.14
C ARG A 130 -0.43 -15.15 -19.81
N ALA A 131 -0.62 -14.06 -20.54
CA ALA A 131 0.49 -13.37 -21.22
C ALA A 131 1.48 -12.78 -20.20
N ILE A 132 0.97 -12.15 -19.13
CA ILE A 132 1.78 -11.55 -18.07
C ILE A 132 2.55 -12.64 -17.31
N SER A 133 1.92 -13.73 -16.88
CA SER A 133 2.62 -14.82 -16.18
C SER A 133 3.77 -15.40 -17.03
N LYS A 134 3.54 -15.60 -18.34
CA LYS A 134 4.55 -16.13 -19.25
C LYS A 134 5.74 -15.17 -19.42
N GLU A 135 5.47 -13.89 -19.61
CA GLU A 135 6.54 -12.90 -19.74
C GLU A 135 7.28 -12.68 -18.41
N PHE A 136 6.60 -12.76 -17.27
CA PHE A 136 7.24 -12.71 -15.95
C PHE A 136 8.15 -13.92 -15.71
N GLU A 137 7.73 -15.13 -16.09
CA GLU A 137 8.59 -16.32 -16.02
C GLU A 137 9.85 -16.15 -16.86
N ARG A 138 9.71 -15.59 -18.06
CA ARG A 138 10.86 -15.27 -18.92
C ARG A 138 11.77 -14.22 -18.29
N TYR A 139 11.20 -13.18 -17.68
CA TYR A 139 11.94 -12.15 -16.96
C TYR A 139 12.73 -12.73 -15.77
N ALA A 140 12.10 -13.57 -14.94
CA ALA A 140 12.73 -14.20 -13.78
C ALA A 140 13.92 -15.09 -14.17
N LYS A 141 13.84 -15.79 -15.32
CA LYS A 141 14.98 -16.57 -15.85
C LYS A 141 16.20 -15.70 -16.23
N LEU A 142 15.96 -14.45 -16.60
CA LEU A 142 17.01 -13.49 -16.96
C LEU A 142 17.52 -12.71 -15.74
N ASN A 143 16.66 -12.42 -14.77
CA ASN A 143 16.98 -11.70 -13.55
C ASN A 143 17.00 -12.64 -12.33
N LYS A 144 18.21 -13.06 -11.94
CA LYS A 144 18.43 -13.97 -10.81
C LYS A 144 18.08 -13.41 -9.43
N ASN A 145 17.67 -12.15 -9.34
CA ASN A 145 17.24 -11.53 -8.08
C ASN A 145 15.76 -11.81 -7.75
N VAL A 146 14.99 -12.38 -8.68
CA VAL A 146 13.60 -12.76 -8.42
C VAL A 146 13.58 -14.02 -7.55
N PRO A 147 12.96 -13.99 -6.35
CA PRO A 147 12.80 -15.18 -5.51
C PRO A 147 11.93 -16.25 -6.19
N GLU A 148 12.21 -17.51 -5.93
CA GLU A 148 11.45 -18.64 -6.49
C GLU A 148 9.99 -18.60 -6.02
N GLU A 149 9.75 -18.17 -4.78
CA GLU A 149 8.43 -18.02 -4.20
C GLU A 149 7.59 -16.98 -4.95
N ALA A 150 8.20 -15.88 -5.40
CA ALA A 150 7.52 -14.85 -6.17
C ALA A 150 7.15 -15.37 -7.57
N LEU A 151 8.04 -16.15 -8.19
CA LEU A 151 7.74 -16.78 -9.48
C LEU A 151 6.57 -17.76 -9.35
N SER A 152 6.59 -18.64 -8.35
CA SER A 152 5.50 -19.58 -8.09
C SER A 152 4.18 -18.87 -7.83
N ALA A 153 4.20 -17.79 -7.02
CA ALA A 153 3.02 -16.98 -6.74
C ALA A 153 2.40 -16.37 -8.02
N VAL A 154 3.22 -15.94 -8.98
CA VAL A 154 2.74 -15.39 -10.26
C VAL A 154 2.22 -16.47 -11.21
N THR A 155 2.88 -17.64 -11.27
CA THR A 155 2.48 -18.73 -12.17
C THR A 155 1.25 -19.50 -11.69
N GLU A 156 1.01 -19.52 -10.39
CA GLU A 156 -0.10 -20.26 -9.76
C GLU A 156 -1.29 -19.35 -9.37
N SER A 157 -1.21 -18.03 -9.63
CA SER A 157 -2.29 -17.11 -9.25
C SER A 157 -3.55 -17.33 -10.07
N GLU A 158 -4.64 -17.67 -9.39
CA GLU A 158 -5.99 -17.75 -9.96
C GLU A 158 -6.70 -16.38 -10.01
N SER A 159 -6.18 -15.38 -9.29
CA SER A 159 -6.72 -14.01 -9.27
C SER A 159 -5.89 -13.10 -10.19
N PRO A 160 -6.50 -12.47 -11.21
CA PRO A 160 -5.82 -11.49 -12.07
C PRO A 160 -5.25 -10.31 -11.27
N SER A 161 -5.99 -9.80 -10.29
CA SER A 161 -5.57 -8.66 -9.47
C SER A 161 -4.38 -9.00 -8.59
N LYS A 162 -4.42 -10.18 -7.93
CA LYS A 162 -3.29 -10.65 -7.14
C LYS A 162 -2.04 -10.90 -7.99
N LEU A 163 -2.24 -11.41 -9.21
CA LEU A 163 -1.16 -11.64 -10.17
C LEU A 163 -0.45 -10.32 -10.51
N ILE A 164 -1.20 -9.28 -10.89
CA ILE A 164 -0.58 -7.99 -11.26
C ILE A 164 0.07 -7.30 -10.06
N ASP A 165 -0.50 -7.45 -8.87
CA ASP A 165 0.04 -6.89 -7.63
C ASP A 165 1.37 -7.54 -7.26
N THR A 166 1.46 -8.87 -7.42
CA THR A 166 2.69 -9.64 -7.18
C THR A 166 3.76 -9.34 -8.22
N VAL A 167 3.38 -9.10 -9.48
CA VAL A 167 4.33 -8.73 -10.55
C VAL A 167 4.87 -7.31 -10.37
N ALA A 168 4.06 -6.39 -9.84
CA ALA A 168 4.42 -5.00 -9.67
C ALA A 168 5.25 -4.72 -8.40
N GLY A 169 4.99 -5.47 -7.32
CA GLY A 169 5.70 -5.37 -6.04
C GLY A 169 7.10 -5.98 -6.06
#